data_AF-A0A1A8WLW4-F1
#
_entry.id   AF-A0A1A8WLW4-F1
#
_cell.length_a   1.000
_cell.length_b   1.000
_cell.length_c   1.000
_cell.angle_alpha   90.00
_cell.angle_beta   90.00
_cell.angle_gamma   90.00
#
_symmetry.space_group_name_H-M   'P 1'
#
loop_
_entity.id
_entity.type
_entity.pdbx_description
1 polymer ?
#
loop_
_entity_poly.entity_id
_entity_poly.type
_entity_poly.pdbx_seq_one_letter_code
_entity_poly.pdbx_strand_id
1 'polypeptide(L)'
;MAQSIITYKTLYELDPSLKSEELFRFYNKFNNICNNEGDTDNGCIKDGIYDNVDATVKDFYKNTASNFKIINDSSSQYFHGMTSDSNKRCIYFKYWFYDEVITKKYNTTKVNNFFDWWKQTNQNVCANCECKLSKIRWDEIHNLKKMYDVILFYGKSDVMLSEKLEKLRDHKYCKYIKDSYITYNIFQSMCSGETNAYCKEINDYIKNNIDDVKLTDLQCNSEIKPIEINQEEQELINGVLSINPLKQTGQDEASSDKQGTLSHTVIGIFGTAFGLFLLLLILYKFTPFGLWISPRIRNYKRMWNKITRKDCESLLDKSVSQQIQSDNRRYNISYNVE
;
A
#
# COMPACT_ATOMS: atom_id res chain seq x y z
N MET A 1 5.81 -9.89 -9.26
CA MET A 1 6.49 -10.39 -8.05
C MET A 1 5.95 -9.65 -6.84
N ALA A 2 5.39 -10.33 -5.84
CA ALA A 2 4.94 -9.68 -4.61
C ALA A 2 6.18 -9.21 -3.84
N GLN A 3 6.47 -7.91 -3.84
CA GLN A 3 7.53 -7.36 -3.01
C GLN A 3 7.23 -7.66 -1.53
N SER A 4 8.17 -8.30 -0.86
CA SER A 4 8.12 -8.59 0.57
C SER A 4 7.96 -7.29 1.35
N ILE A 5 7.03 -7.27 2.30
CA ILE A 5 6.90 -6.14 3.23
C ILE A 5 8.14 -6.09 4.11
N ILE A 6 8.72 -4.90 4.24
CA ILE A 6 9.93 -4.68 5.02
C ILE A 6 9.52 -4.30 6.44
N THR A 7 10.02 -5.03 7.43
CA THR A 7 9.81 -4.73 8.85
C THR A 7 10.69 -3.56 9.28
N TYR A 8 10.34 -2.87 10.37
CA TYR A 8 11.17 -1.79 10.89
C TYR A 8 12.59 -2.26 11.22
N LYS A 9 12.71 -3.47 11.77
CA LYS A 9 14.01 -4.11 12.00
C LYS A 9 14.87 -4.19 10.75
N THR A 10 14.27 -4.66 9.66
CA THR A 10 14.98 -4.76 8.38
C THR A 10 15.37 -3.37 7.86
N LEU A 11 14.49 -2.36 8.01
CA LEU A 11 14.81 -0.99 7.60
C LEU A 11 16.02 -0.43 8.35
N TYR A 12 16.08 -0.52 9.68
CA TYR A 12 17.23 0.02 10.43
C TYR A 12 18.49 -0.84 10.34
N GLU A 13 18.39 -2.09 9.87
CA GLU A 13 19.55 -2.91 9.50
C GLU A 13 20.12 -2.49 8.14
N LEU A 14 19.26 -2.09 7.20
CA LEU A 14 19.65 -1.55 5.89
C LEU A 14 20.13 -0.10 5.95
N ASP A 15 19.56 0.70 6.86
CA ASP A 15 19.96 2.08 7.15
C ASP A 15 20.11 2.27 8.67
N PRO A 16 21.32 2.10 9.20
CA PRO A 16 21.61 2.29 10.63
C PRO A 16 21.32 3.70 11.14
N SER A 17 21.21 4.72 10.26
CA SER A 17 20.89 6.09 10.69
C SER A 17 19.50 6.16 11.35
N LEU A 18 18.59 5.26 10.98
CA LEU A 18 17.25 5.13 11.57
C LEU A 18 17.27 4.78 13.06
N LYS A 19 18.40 4.26 13.60
CA LYS A 19 18.55 4.01 15.05
C LYS A 19 18.69 5.30 15.86
N SER A 20 19.09 6.39 15.22
CA SER A 20 19.18 7.72 15.84
C SER A 20 17.84 8.45 15.87
N GLU A 21 16.87 8.00 15.07
CA GLU A 21 15.54 8.60 14.99
C GLU A 21 14.72 8.36 16.26
N GLU A 22 13.85 9.32 16.58
CA GLU A 22 12.99 9.25 17.77
C GLU A 22 12.10 7.99 17.78
N LEU A 23 11.64 7.55 16.59
CA LEU A 23 10.88 6.32 16.42
C LEU A 23 11.60 5.09 17.00
N PHE A 24 12.92 4.99 16.86
CA PHE A 24 13.70 3.86 17.39
C PHE A 24 13.63 3.79 18.91
N ARG A 25 13.69 4.95 19.58
CA ARG A 25 13.57 5.05 21.04
C ARG A 25 12.19 4.62 21.52
N PHE A 26 11.12 5.06 20.82
CA PHE A 26 9.76 4.60 21.11
C PHE A 26 9.60 3.09 20.90
N TYR A 27 10.11 2.55 19.79
CA TYR A 27 10.01 1.12 19.49
C TYR A 27 10.68 0.27 20.58
N ASN A 28 11.85 0.67 21.07
CA ASN A 28 12.52 0.02 22.19
C ASN A 28 11.70 0.09 23.48
N LYS A 29 11.09 1.24 23.79
CA LYS A 29 10.22 1.40 24.95
C LYS A 29 8.93 0.58 24.84
N PHE A 30 8.32 0.52 23.66
CA PHE A 30 7.10 -0.24 23.42
C PHE A 30 7.31 -1.75 23.59
N ASN A 31 8.47 -2.27 23.18
CA ASN A 31 8.80 -3.68 23.34
C ASN A 31 9.11 -4.09 24.79
N ASN A 32 9.48 -3.12 25.65
CA ASN A 32 9.97 -3.38 26.99
C ASN A 32 9.07 -2.86 28.12
N ILE A 33 7.86 -2.36 27.80
CA ILE A 33 6.97 -1.76 28.80
C ILE A 33 6.60 -2.69 29.97
N CYS A 34 6.55 -3.99 29.71
CA CYS A 34 6.23 -5.02 30.70
C CYS A 34 7.45 -5.84 31.18
N ASN A 35 8.68 -5.49 30.76
CA ASN A 35 9.88 -6.28 31.04
C ASN A 35 10.73 -5.74 32.21
N ASN A 36 10.42 -4.55 32.74
CA ASN A 36 11.26 -3.90 33.75
C ASN A 36 10.88 -4.37 35.17
N GLU A 37 11.59 -5.39 35.66
CA GLU A 37 11.70 -5.72 37.08
C GLU A 37 12.60 -4.68 37.77
N GLY A 38 12.07 -3.53 38.19
CA GLY A 38 12.88 -2.60 39.00
C GLY A 38 12.37 -1.17 39.18
N ASP A 39 11.50 -0.65 38.31
CA ASP A 39 10.97 0.70 38.45
C ASP A 39 9.53 0.68 38.96
N THR A 40 9.29 1.41 40.04
CA THR A 40 8.05 1.44 40.83
C THR A 40 6.88 2.21 40.19
N ASP A 41 6.84 2.38 38.85
CA ASP A 41 5.65 2.94 38.18
C ASP A 41 5.47 2.41 36.73
N ASN A 42 4.95 1.19 36.57
CA ASN A 42 3.55 0.79 36.35
C ASN A 42 2.89 1.14 34.99
N GLY A 43 3.69 1.42 33.95
CA GLY A 43 3.16 1.47 32.58
C GLY A 43 2.50 0.16 32.14
N CYS A 44 2.97 -0.98 32.65
CA CYS A 44 2.41 -2.30 32.36
C CYS A 44 1.10 -2.55 33.11
N ILE A 45 0.05 -2.91 32.37
CA ILE A 45 -1.23 -3.34 32.95
C ILE A 45 -1.06 -4.78 33.45
N LYS A 46 -1.19 -4.97 34.77
CA LYS A 46 -1.00 -6.27 35.46
C LYS A 46 -2.31 -7.03 35.74
N ASP A 47 -3.45 -6.50 35.29
CA ASP A 47 -4.77 -7.06 35.58
C ASP A 47 -4.99 -8.44 34.91
N GLY A 48 -5.95 -9.23 35.43
CA GLY A 48 -6.35 -10.55 34.91
C GLY A 48 -7.05 -10.53 33.53
N ILE A 49 -7.06 -9.39 32.84
CA ILE A 49 -7.66 -9.21 31.51
C ILE A 49 -7.01 -10.07 30.40
N TYR A 50 -5.91 -10.74 30.72
CA TYR A 50 -5.14 -11.61 29.83
C TYR A 50 -5.17 -13.09 30.24
N ASP A 51 -5.98 -13.48 31.23
CA ASP A 51 -5.95 -14.83 31.78
C ASP A 51 -6.41 -15.89 30.76
N ASN A 52 -7.36 -15.50 29.90
CA ASN A 52 -7.89 -16.36 28.84
C ASN A 52 -7.18 -16.16 27.48
N VAL A 53 -6.10 -15.37 27.44
CA VAL A 53 -5.35 -15.11 26.21
C VAL A 53 -4.30 -16.20 26.01
N ASP A 54 -4.25 -16.75 24.79
CA ASP A 54 -3.24 -17.73 24.38
C ASP A 54 -1.81 -17.24 24.69
N ALA A 55 -1.02 -18.10 25.33
CA ALA A 55 0.32 -17.76 25.81
C ALA A 55 1.24 -17.24 24.68
N THR A 56 1.07 -17.72 23.44
CA THR A 56 1.90 -17.33 22.29
C THR A 56 1.66 -15.90 21.81
N VAL A 57 0.58 -15.24 22.25
CA VAL A 57 0.26 -13.84 21.91
C VAL A 57 0.09 -12.95 23.15
N LYS A 58 0.19 -13.52 24.36
CA LYS A 58 -0.09 -12.84 25.62
C LYS A 58 0.78 -11.59 25.82
N ASP A 59 2.08 -11.67 25.50
CA ASP A 59 2.99 -10.53 25.63
C ASP A 59 2.66 -9.41 24.64
N PHE A 60 2.21 -9.75 23.43
CA PHE A 60 1.76 -8.77 22.44
C PHE A 60 0.52 -8.00 22.93
N TYR A 61 -0.43 -8.70 23.56
CA TYR A 61 -1.65 -8.08 24.11
C TYR A 61 -1.30 -7.17 25.27
N LYS A 62 -0.47 -7.66 26.20
CA LYS A 62 0.03 -6.89 27.36
C LYS A 62 0.75 -5.62 26.92
N ASN A 63 1.71 -5.75 26.01
CA ASN A 63 2.46 -4.60 25.49
C ASN A 63 1.52 -3.64 24.77
N THR A 64 0.59 -4.12 23.96
CA THR A 64 -0.32 -3.24 23.20
C THR A 64 -1.23 -2.43 24.11
N ALA A 65 -1.89 -3.05 25.09
CA ALA A 65 -2.76 -2.31 26.01
C ALA A 65 -1.97 -1.35 26.91
N SER A 66 -0.82 -1.78 27.42
CA SER A 66 0.05 -0.95 28.25
C SER A 66 0.59 0.25 27.47
N ASN A 67 1.09 0.02 26.25
CA ASN A 67 1.57 1.06 25.36
C ASN A 67 0.44 2.03 25.02
N PHE A 68 -0.76 1.53 24.71
CA PHE A 68 -1.91 2.35 24.41
C PHE A 68 -2.32 3.25 25.59
N LYS A 69 -2.33 2.72 26.82
CA LYS A 69 -2.57 3.51 28.02
C LYS A 69 -1.53 4.62 28.17
N ILE A 70 -0.25 4.27 28.10
CA ILE A 70 0.84 5.17 28.45
C ILE A 70 1.06 6.28 27.40
N ILE A 71 0.79 6.03 26.10
CA ILE A 71 0.88 7.10 25.09
C ILE A 71 -0.18 8.18 25.27
N ASN A 72 -1.30 7.84 25.90
CA ASN A 72 -2.41 8.76 26.16
C ASN A 72 -2.37 9.36 27.57
N ASP A 73 -1.42 8.94 28.41
CA ASP A 73 -1.19 9.51 29.74
C ASP A 73 -0.14 10.62 29.66
N SER A 74 -0.60 11.87 29.67
CA SER A 74 0.26 13.05 29.63
C SER A 74 1.08 13.26 30.91
N SER A 75 0.70 12.62 32.02
CA SER A 75 1.41 12.71 33.30
C SER A 75 2.57 11.71 33.41
N SER A 76 2.55 10.66 32.59
CA SER A 76 3.55 9.60 32.61
C SER A 76 4.96 10.10 32.28
N GLN A 77 5.92 9.70 33.12
CA GLN A 77 7.36 9.92 32.88
C GLN A 77 8.01 8.82 32.03
N TYR A 78 7.26 7.81 31.56
CA TYR A 78 7.84 6.66 30.86
C TYR A 78 8.61 7.04 29.58
N PHE A 79 8.13 8.08 28.89
CA PHE A 79 8.75 8.67 27.69
C PHE A 79 9.49 9.98 27.97
N HIS A 80 10.02 10.17 29.18
CA HIS A 80 10.82 11.35 29.51
C HIS A 80 11.95 11.58 28.49
N GLY A 81 12.11 12.82 28.04
CA GLY A 81 13.08 13.19 26.99
C GLY A 81 12.72 12.72 25.57
N MET A 82 11.45 12.40 25.31
CA MET A 82 10.87 12.16 23.98
C MET A 82 9.68 13.11 23.75
N THR A 83 9.17 13.18 22.52
CA THR A 83 8.05 14.04 22.14
C THR A 83 6.84 13.84 23.04
N SER A 84 6.18 14.94 23.40
CA SER A 84 4.90 14.98 24.13
C SER A 84 3.69 15.14 23.21
N ASP A 85 3.90 15.25 21.90
CA ASP A 85 2.82 15.36 20.91
C ASP A 85 2.00 14.06 20.87
N SER A 86 0.72 14.16 21.26
CA SER A 86 -0.20 13.02 21.35
C SER A 86 -0.42 12.34 20.00
N ASN A 87 -0.53 13.13 18.93
CA ASN A 87 -0.73 12.63 17.57
C ASN A 87 0.53 11.89 17.08
N LYS A 88 1.72 12.45 17.32
CA LYS A 88 3.00 11.81 16.96
C LYS A 88 3.20 10.50 17.73
N ARG A 89 2.91 10.47 19.03
CA ARG A 89 2.92 9.23 19.84
C ARG A 89 1.94 8.20 19.31
N CYS A 90 0.73 8.61 18.92
CA CYS A 90 -0.27 7.72 18.33
C CYS A 90 0.21 7.11 17.00
N ILE A 91 0.84 7.91 16.14
CA ILE A 91 1.43 7.43 14.87
C ILE A 91 2.51 6.37 15.15
N TYR A 92 3.42 6.64 16.10
CA TYR A 92 4.47 5.69 16.48
C TYR A 92 3.90 4.39 17.05
N PHE A 93 2.88 4.47 17.91
CA PHE A 93 2.21 3.29 18.46
C PHE A 93 1.53 2.45 17.38
N LYS A 94 0.76 3.09 16.48
CA LYS A 94 0.07 2.39 15.40
C LYS A 94 1.07 1.71 14.46
N TYR A 95 2.16 2.39 14.14
CA TYR A 95 3.23 1.78 13.36
C TYR A 95 3.82 0.55 14.03
N TRP A 96 4.21 0.68 15.31
CA TRP A 96 4.74 -0.44 16.09
C TRP A 96 3.75 -1.61 16.12
N PHE A 97 2.46 -1.35 16.33
CA PHE A 97 1.42 -2.37 16.34
C PHE A 97 1.35 -3.14 15.01
N TYR A 98 1.25 -2.43 13.88
CA TYR A 98 1.16 -3.08 12.56
C TYR A 98 2.47 -3.78 12.18
N ASP A 99 3.62 -3.20 12.51
CA ASP A 99 4.93 -3.80 12.29
C ASP A 99 5.12 -5.08 13.12
N GLU A 100 4.69 -5.10 14.38
CA GLU A 100 4.76 -6.28 15.25
C GLU A 100 3.86 -7.40 14.73
N VAL A 101 2.63 -7.09 14.29
CA VAL A 101 1.72 -8.09 13.67
C VAL A 101 2.42 -8.79 12.50
N ILE A 102 3.12 -8.03 11.66
CA ILE A 102 3.84 -8.54 10.48
C ILE A 102 5.11 -9.29 10.89
N THR A 103 5.90 -8.72 11.80
CA THR A 103 7.16 -9.29 12.29
C THR A 103 6.94 -10.63 12.96
N LYS A 104 5.89 -10.75 13.78
CA LYS A 104 5.51 -12.00 14.45
C LYS A 104 4.77 -12.98 13.54
N LYS A 105 4.48 -12.58 12.28
CA LYS A 105 3.76 -13.38 11.28
C LYS A 105 2.42 -13.90 11.80
N TYR A 106 1.70 -13.07 12.55
CA TYR A 106 0.36 -13.44 13.02
C TYR A 106 -0.57 -13.61 11.82
N ASN A 107 -1.33 -14.70 11.81
CA ASN A 107 -2.29 -15.00 10.76
C ASN A 107 -3.64 -14.30 11.02
N THR A 108 -4.57 -14.45 10.08
CA THR A 108 -5.92 -13.88 10.15
C THR A 108 -6.64 -14.20 11.46
N THR A 109 -6.54 -15.44 11.95
CA THR A 109 -7.19 -15.86 13.21
C THR A 109 -6.62 -15.10 14.41
N LYS A 110 -5.29 -15.03 14.54
CA LYS A 110 -4.65 -14.32 15.65
C LYS A 110 -4.97 -12.83 15.65
N VAL A 111 -5.01 -12.19 14.47
CA VAL A 111 -5.36 -10.78 14.33
C VAL A 111 -6.85 -10.53 14.64
N ASN A 112 -7.75 -11.40 14.17
CA ASN A 112 -9.17 -11.27 14.49
C ASN A 112 -9.42 -11.43 15.99
N ASN A 113 -8.82 -12.44 16.62
CA ASN A 113 -8.92 -12.65 18.07
C ASN A 113 -8.42 -11.42 18.84
N PHE A 114 -7.32 -10.79 18.38
CA PHE A 114 -6.83 -9.56 19.00
C PHE A 114 -7.87 -8.46 18.94
N PHE A 115 -8.46 -8.19 17.77
CA PHE A 115 -9.42 -7.10 17.65
C PHE A 115 -10.75 -7.38 18.37
N ASP A 116 -11.15 -8.65 18.48
CA ASP A 116 -12.35 -9.04 19.23
C ASP A 116 -12.14 -8.89 20.74
N TRP A 117 -10.94 -9.22 21.23
CA TRP A 117 -10.52 -8.89 22.60
C TRP A 117 -10.41 -7.38 22.81
N TRP A 118 -9.72 -6.66 21.92
CA TRP A 118 -9.50 -5.22 22.01
C TRP A 118 -10.81 -4.43 22.06
N LYS A 119 -11.82 -4.84 21.29
CA LYS A 119 -13.17 -4.25 21.30
C LYS A 119 -13.81 -4.28 22.69
N GLN A 120 -13.53 -5.31 23.50
CA GLN A 120 -14.09 -5.49 24.84
C GLN A 120 -13.24 -4.78 25.90
N THR A 121 -11.94 -4.61 25.66
CA THR A 121 -10.98 -4.17 26.67
C THR A 121 -10.57 -2.71 26.54
N ASN A 122 -10.63 -2.12 25.35
CA ASN A 122 -10.05 -0.79 25.08
C ASN A 122 -10.62 0.34 25.96
N GLN A 123 -11.92 0.32 26.26
CA GLN A 123 -12.59 1.30 27.13
C GLN A 123 -12.04 1.26 28.56
N ASN A 124 -11.70 0.06 29.06
CA ASN A 124 -11.11 -0.12 30.39
C ASN A 124 -9.64 0.30 30.42
N VAL A 125 -8.94 0.12 29.29
CA VAL A 125 -7.55 0.59 29.13
C VAL A 125 -7.51 2.12 29.09
N CYS A 126 -8.44 2.73 28.36
CA CYS A 126 -8.62 4.16 28.31
C CYS A 126 -9.98 4.56 27.73
N ALA A 127 -10.81 5.22 28.54
CA ALA A 127 -12.15 5.64 28.15
C ALA A 127 -12.15 6.84 27.17
N ASN A 128 -11.28 7.83 27.39
CA ASN A 128 -11.28 9.11 26.68
C ASN A 128 -9.97 9.38 25.93
N CYS A 129 -9.48 8.38 25.19
CA CYS A 129 -8.26 8.48 24.40
C CYS A 129 -8.48 9.14 23.04
N GLU A 130 -7.61 10.09 22.69
CA GLU A 130 -7.57 10.71 21.36
C GLU A 130 -7.10 9.69 20.31
N CYS A 131 -6.06 8.92 20.63
CA CYS A 131 -5.56 7.85 19.77
C CYS A 131 -6.57 6.71 19.69
N LYS A 132 -6.91 6.25 18.48
CA LYS A 132 -7.87 5.16 18.25
C LYS A 132 -7.23 4.03 17.46
N LEU A 133 -7.34 2.81 17.97
CA LEU A 133 -6.96 1.59 17.25
C LEU A 133 -8.23 0.84 16.85
N SER A 134 -8.60 0.95 15.57
CA SER A 134 -9.80 0.33 15.00
C SER A 134 -9.51 -1.08 14.46
N LYS A 135 -10.53 -1.92 14.34
CA LYS A 135 -10.42 -3.26 13.72
C LYS A 135 -10.09 -3.13 12.24
N ILE A 136 -8.91 -3.59 11.84
CA ILE A 136 -8.44 -3.65 10.46
C ILE A 136 -8.33 -5.12 10.03
N ARG A 137 -8.69 -5.42 8.78
CA ARG A 137 -8.59 -6.79 8.27
C ARG A 137 -7.12 -7.18 8.10
N TRP A 138 -6.79 -8.45 8.33
CA TRP A 138 -5.41 -8.93 8.31
C TRP A 138 -4.64 -8.57 7.03
N ASP A 139 -5.28 -8.74 5.87
CA ASP A 139 -4.71 -8.40 4.56
C ASP A 139 -4.55 -6.88 4.34
N GLU A 140 -5.37 -6.06 5.01
CA GLU A 140 -5.29 -4.60 4.96
C GLU A 140 -4.13 -4.05 5.82
N ILE A 141 -3.76 -4.73 6.92
CA ILE A 141 -2.63 -4.35 7.78
C ILE A 141 -1.33 -4.26 6.98
N HIS A 142 -1.14 -5.19 6.05
CA HIS A 142 0.02 -5.21 5.16
C HIS A 142 0.15 -3.93 4.32
N ASN A 143 -0.97 -3.41 3.83
CA ASN A 143 -0.98 -2.15 3.07
C ASN A 143 -0.85 -0.94 4.00
N LEU A 144 -1.53 -0.93 5.16
CA LEU A 144 -1.35 0.13 6.15
C LEU A 144 0.11 0.28 6.58
N LYS A 145 0.80 -0.84 6.84
CA LYS A 145 2.21 -0.81 7.25
C LYS A 145 3.07 -0.08 6.22
N LYS A 146 2.91 -0.39 4.93
CA LYS A 146 3.60 0.30 3.83
C LYS A 146 3.33 1.81 3.85
N MET A 147 2.08 2.21 4.04
CA MET A 147 1.72 3.63 4.11
C MET A 147 2.33 4.33 5.33
N TYR A 148 2.37 3.65 6.48
CA TYR A 148 3.04 4.18 7.66
C TYR A 148 4.56 4.28 7.50
N ASP A 149 5.21 3.37 6.77
CA ASP A 149 6.64 3.52 6.45
C ASP A 149 6.88 4.83 5.68
N VAL A 150 6.02 5.17 4.72
CA VAL A 150 6.12 6.44 3.99
C VAL A 150 6.02 7.63 4.94
N ILE A 151 5.03 7.64 5.84
CA ILE A 151 4.83 8.73 6.81
C ILE A 151 6.03 8.92 7.73
N LEU A 152 6.55 7.83 8.27
CA LEU A 152 7.55 7.91 9.34
C LEU A 152 8.91 8.34 8.86
N PHE A 153 9.28 7.96 7.64
CA PHE A 153 10.60 8.25 7.10
C PHE A 153 10.57 9.43 6.13
N TYR A 154 9.43 9.68 5.47
CA TYR A 154 9.31 10.64 4.37
C TYR A 154 7.96 11.40 4.38
N GLY A 155 7.36 11.58 5.56
CA GLY A 155 6.11 12.31 5.73
C GLY A 155 6.24 13.84 5.67
N LYS A 156 5.10 14.52 5.53
CA LYS A 156 4.99 15.96 5.30
C LYS A 156 5.54 16.85 6.43
N SER A 157 5.54 16.35 7.66
CA SER A 157 6.00 17.10 8.83
C SER A 157 7.51 17.13 9.00
N ASP A 158 8.26 16.48 8.11
CA ASP A 158 9.71 16.43 8.19
C ASP A 158 10.37 17.67 7.54
N VAL A 159 11.00 18.51 8.36
CA VAL A 159 11.72 19.71 7.91
C VAL A 159 12.88 19.34 6.98
N MET A 160 13.45 18.15 7.14
CA MET A 160 14.55 17.61 6.35
C MET A 160 14.07 16.69 5.23
N LEU A 161 12.78 16.71 4.89
CA LEU A 161 12.19 15.81 3.90
C LEU A 161 12.95 15.80 2.57
N SER A 162 13.36 16.97 2.07
CA SER A 162 14.10 17.03 0.80
C SER A 162 15.47 16.33 0.89
N GLU A 163 16.21 16.54 1.98
CA GLU A 163 17.50 15.87 2.21
C GLU A 163 17.31 14.36 2.40
N LYS A 164 16.29 13.96 3.16
CA LYS A 164 15.94 12.55 3.36
C LYS A 164 15.59 11.87 2.04
N LEU A 165 14.80 12.52 1.18
CA LEU A 165 14.45 11.99 -0.14
C LEU A 165 15.65 11.90 -1.08
N GLU A 166 16.57 12.85 -1.04
CA GLU A 166 17.84 12.76 -1.80
C GLU A 166 18.66 11.56 -1.36
N LYS A 167 18.85 11.36 -0.05
CA LYS A 167 19.55 10.17 0.48
C LYS A 167 18.81 8.88 0.12
N LEU A 168 17.47 8.87 0.21
CA LEU A 168 16.63 7.72 -0.10
C LEU A 168 16.91 7.17 -1.50
N ARG A 169 17.19 8.02 -2.50
CA ARG A 169 17.38 7.60 -3.90
C ARG A 169 18.39 6.46 -4.05
N ASP A 170 19.43 6.46 -3.22
CA ASP A 170 20.53 5.50 -3.29
C ASP A 170 20.36 4.29 -2.35
N HIS A 171 19.35 4.30 -1.48
CA HIS A 171 19.09 3.19 -0.56
C HIS A 171 18.42 2.00 -1.25
N LYS A 172 18.82 0.77 -0.85
CA LYS A 172 18.24 -0.49 -1.35
C LYS A 172 16.73 -0.62 -1.17
N TYR A 173 16.14 0.11 -0.23
CA TYR A 173 14.69 0.14 0.03
C TYR A 173 13.98 1.34 -0.62
N CYS A 174 14.65 2.14 -1.46
CA CYS A 174 14.00 3.24 -2.19
C CYS A 174 12.77 2.77 -2.95
N LYS A 175 12.94 1.69 -3.73
CA LYS A 175 11.87 1.10 -4.52
C LYS A 175 10.69 0.68 -3.64
N TYR A 176 10.97 0.08 -2.47
CA TYR A 176 9.93 -0.27 -1.50
C TYR A 176 9.13 0.95 -1.03
N ILE A 177 9.79 2.07 -0.72
CA ILE A 177 9.11 3.30 -0.30
C ILE A 177 8.30 3.90 -1.46
N LYS A 178 8.86 3.94 -2.68
CA LYS A 178 8.14 4.38 -3.89
C LYS A 178 6.88 3.54 -4.14
N ASP A 179 7.00 2.22 -4.09
CA ASP A 179 5.87 1.29 -4.28
C ASP A 179 4.84 1.40 -3.15
N SER A 180 5.29 1.70 -1.93
CA SER A 180 4.42 1.97 -0.78
C SER A 180 3.63 3.26 -0.96
N TYR A 181 4.24 4.31 -1.52
CA TYR A 181 3.55 5.54 -1.88
C TYR A 181 2.54 5.33 -3.01
N ILE A 182 2.88 4.54 -4.03
CA ILE A 182 1.92 4.11 -5.07
C ILE A 182 0.73 3.36 -4.46
N THR A 183 1.01 2.47 -3.50
CA THR A 183 -0.02 1.73 -2.76
C THR A 183 -0.96 2.67 -2.02
N TYR A 184 -0.44 3.67 -1.31
CA TYR A 184 -1.23 4.73 -0.69
C TYR A 184 -2.17 5.41 -1.70
N ASN A 185 -1.64 5.88 -2.84
CA ASN A 185 -2.43 6.58 -3.86
C ASN A 185 -3.60 5.72 -4.37
N ILE A 186 -3.36 4.43 -4.61
CA ILE A 186 -4.39 3.47 -5.03
C ILE A 186 -5.51 3.38 -4.00
N PHE A 187 -5.18 3.11 -2.75
CA PHE A 187 -6.18 2.90 -1.72
C PHE A 187 -6.87 4.19 -1.28
N GLN A 188 -6.16 5.32 -1.26
CA GLN A 188 -6.77 6.63 -1.02
C GLN A 188 -7.86 6.91 -2.06
N SER A 189 -7.61 6.62 -3.33
CA SER A 189 -8.60 6.80 -4.39
C SER A 189 -9.81 5.88 -4.19
N MET A 190 -9.58 4.60 -3.84
CA MET A 190 -10.64 3.63 -3.57
C MET A 190 -11.49 4.01 -2.35
N CYS A 191 -10.88 4.67 -1.36
CA CYS A 191 -11.54 5.13 -0.14
C CYS A 191 -12.38 6.41 -0.33
N SER A 192 -12.56 6.88 -1.57
CA SER A 192 -13.40 8.04 -1.90
C SER A 192 -14.88 7.80 -1.54
N GLY A 193 -15.31 8.25 -0.37
CA GLY A 193 -16.69 8.08 0.14
C GLY A 193 -16.92 6.80 0.94
N GLU A 194 -15.87 6.04 1.27
CA GLU A 194 -15.93 4.91 2.19
C GLU A 194 -15.67 5.37 3.63
N THR A 195 -16.39 4.80 4.58
CA THR A 195 -16.27 5.13 6.02
C THR A 195 -15.85 3.94 6.88
N ASN A 196 -15.51 2.80 6.25
CA ASN A 196 -14.98 1.65 6.97
C ASN A 196 -13.66 2.00 7.69
N ALA A 197 -13.29 1.20 8.69
CA ALA A 197 -12.15 1.48 9.57
C ALA A 197 -10.83 1.69 8.81
N TYR A 198 -10.57 0.91 7.76
CA TYR A 198 -9.37 1.04 6.93
C TYR A 198 -9.35 2.35 6.15
N CYS A 199 -10.46 2.70 5.49
CA CYS A 199 -10.56 3.97 4.76
C CYS A 199 -10.55 5.18 5.67
N LYS A 200 -11.13 5.06 6.87
CA LYS A 200 -11.04 6.10 7.90
C LYS A 200 -9.60 6.31 8.35
N GLU A 201 -8.84 5.23 8.57
CA GLU A 201 -7.42 5.31 8.89
C GLU A 201 -6.63 6.05 7.79
N ILE A 202 -6.91 5.73 6.52
CA ILE A 202 -6.26 6.39 5.38
C ILE A 202 -6.62 7.87 5.30
N ASN A 203 -7.91 8.20 5.37
CA ASN A 203 -8.40 9.55 5.15
C ASN A 203 -8.11 10.50 6.32
N ASP A 204 -8.21 10.00 7.55
CA ASP A 204 -8.07 10.82 8.76
C ASP A 204 -6.61 10.92 9.21
N TYR A 205 -5.82 9.86 9.03
CA TYR A 205 -4.42 9.82 9.47
C TYR A 205 -3.45 9.87 8.29
N ILE A 206 -3.47 8.88 7.40
CA ILE A 206 -2.39 8.70 6.41
C ILE A 206 -2.27 9.91 5.48
N LYS A 207 -3.39 10.31 4.87
CA LYS A 207 -3.48 11.43 3.92
C LYS A 207 -2.94 12.74 4.50
N ASN A 208 -3.18 12.99 5.79
CA ASN A 208 -2.79 14.24 6.42
C ASN A 208 -1.30 14.31 6.76
N ASN A 209 -0.58 13.19 6.69
CA ASN A 209 0.83 13.08 7.07
C ASN A 209 1.76 12.79 5.88
N ILE A 210 1.26 12.70 4.65
CA ILE A 210 2.03 12.45 3.42
C ILE A 210 2.18 13.75 2.60
N ASP A 211 3.38 14.01 2.08
CA ASP A 211 3.62 15.08 1.10
C ASP A 211 3.59 14.50 -0.32
N ASP A 212 2.41 14.59 -0.93
CA ASP A 212 2.14 13.99 -2.24
C ASP A 212 3.03 14.55 -3.36
N VAL A 213 3.41 15.82 -3.28
CA VAL A 213 4.18 16.48 -4.33
C VAL A 213 5.58 15.89 -4.37
N LYS A 214 6.27 15.87 -3.23
CA LYS A 214 7.67 15.42 -3.19
C LYS A 214 7.83 13.92 -3.44
N LEU A 215 6.90 13.10 -2.95
CA LEU A 215 6.98 11.65 -3.14
C LEU A 215 6.64 11.21 -4.57
N THR A 216 5.83 11.99 -5.28
CA THR A 216 5.56 11.77 -6.71
C THR A 216 6.81 11.92 -7.58
N ASP A 217 7.78 12.72 -7.14
CA ASP A 217 9.01 13.03 -7.89
C ASP A 217 10.21 12.17 -7.44
N LEU A 218 10.01 11.25 -6.49
CA LEU A 218 11.05 10.34 -6.01
C LEU A 218 11.53 9.41 -7.15
N GLN A 219 12.83 9.46 -7.41
CA GLN A 219 13.53 8.54 -8.30
C GLN A 219 14.46 7.63 -7.50
N CYS A 220 14.50 6.35 -7.83
CA CYS A 220 15.36 5.37 -7.17
C CYS A 220 16.51 4.98 -8.09
N ASN A 221 17.74 5.18 -7.62
CA ASN A 221 18.98 4.83 -8.31
C ASN A 221 19.40 3.39 -8.01
N SER A 222 18.95 2.86 -6.87
CA SER A 222 19.16 1.47 -6.46
C SER A 222 18.54 0.52 -7.50
N GLU A 223 19.42 -0.03 -8.36
CA GLU A 223 19.20 -0.97 -9.48
C GLU A 223 18.89 -0.37 -10.87
N ILE A 224 19.69 0.58 -11.35
CA ILE A 224 20.02 0.60 -12.79
C ILE A 224 21.28 -0.26 -12.97
N LYS A 225 21.12 -1.58 -13.04
CA LYS A 225 21.90 -2.30 -14.06
C LYS A 225 21.08 -2.17 -15.34
N PRO A 226 21.65 -1.72 -16.47
CA PRO A 226 20.93 -1.78 -17.73
C PRO A 226 20.45 -3.23 -17.90
N ILE A 227 19.14 -3.40 -18.03
CA ILE A 227 18.59 -4.69 -18.44
C ILE A 227 19.12 -4.88 -19.86
N GLU A 228 20.01 -5.84 -20.07
CA GLU A 228 20.29 -6.34 -21.41
C GLU A 228 19.03 -7.06 -21.87
N ILE A 229 18.12 -6.30 -22.48
CA ILE A 229 16.92 -6.84 -23.12
C ILE A 229 17.42 -7.60 -24.35
N ASN A 230 17.21 -8.91 -24.39
CA ASN A 230 17.50 -9.68 -25.58
C ASN A 230 16.45 -9.41 -26.67
N GLN A 231 16.75 -9.74 -27.92
CA GLN A 231 15.88 -9.42 -29.05
C GLN A 231 14.46 -9.99 -28.91
N GLU A 232 14.29 -11.15 -28.26
CA GLU A 232 12.98 -11.76 -28.03
C GLU A 232 12.12 -10.97 -27.03
N GLU A 233 12.70 -10.50 -25.94
CA GLU A 233 12.00 -9.66 -24.95
C GLU A 233 11.63 -8.29 -25.54
N GLN A 234 12.44 -7.78 -26.47
CA GLN A 234 12.20 -6.52 -27.16
C GLN A 234 11.03 -6.63 -28.16
N GLU A 235 10.91 -7.75 -28.87
CA GLU A 235 9.76 -8.04 -29.73
C GLU A 235 8.47 -8.21 -28.93
N LEU A 236 8.53 -8.83 -27.76
CA LEU A 236 7.37 -8.98 -26.88
C LEU A 236 6.86 -7.63 -26.36
N ILE A 237 7.78 -6.73 -25.95
CA ILE A 237 7.45 -5.38 -25.50
C ILE A 237 6.84 -4.55 -26.64
N ASN A 238 7.40 -4.64 -27.85
CA ASN A 238 6.87 -3.95 -29.02
C ASN A 238 5.48 -4.48 -29.45
N GLY A 239 5.25 -5.79 -29.29
CA GLY A 239 3.95 -6.41 -29.50
C GLY A 239 2.89 -5.91 -28.51
N VAL A 240 3.26 -5.75 -27.24
CA VAL A 240 2.36 -5.22 -26.21
C VAL A 240 2.05 -3.72 -26.42
N LEU A 241 3.05 -2.93 -26.83
CA LEU A 241 2.88 -1.49 -27.11
C LEU A 241 2.05 -1.20 -28.37
N SER A 242 1.95 -2.17 -29.28
CA SER A 242 1.14 -2.07 -30.50
C SER A 242 -0.37 -2.23 -30.24
N ILE A 243 -0.78 -2.66 -29.05
CA ILE A 243 -2.19 -2.81 -28.67
C ILE A 243 -2.70 -1.49 -28.07
N ASN A 244 -2.95 -0.51 -28.94
CA ASN A 244 -3.83 0.62 -28.61
C ASN A 244 -5.26 0.32 -29.11
N PRO A 245 -6.28 0.24 -28.24
CA PRO A 245 -7.66 0.05 -28.69
C PRO A 245 -8.27 1.43 -29.00
N LEU A 246 -8.11 1.89 -30.24
CA LEU A 246 -8.90 3.01 -30.79
C LEU A 246 -8.81 3.05 -32.32
N LYS A 247 -9.63 2.23 -33.00
CA LYS A 247 -10.30 2.65 -34.24
C LYS A 247 -11.51 1.79 -34.59
N GLN A 248 -12.57 2.48 -35.00
CA GLN A 248 -13.82 1.97 -35.56
C GLN A 248 -13.60 1.18 -36.86
N THR A 249 -14.45 0.20 -37.09
CA THR A 249 -14.94 -0.29 -38.40
C THR A 249 -16.27 -0.98 -38.06
N GLY A 250 -17.41 -0.60 -38.64
CA GLY A 250 -17.70 -0.60 -40.07
C GLY A 250 -18.42 -1.92 -40.37
N GLN A 251 -19.72 -1.84 -40.68
CA GLN A 251 -20.56 -2.97 -41.10
C GLN A 251 -19.94 -3.69 -42.30
N ASP A 252 -20.16 -5.00 -42.39
CA ASP A 252 -20.56 -5.70 -43.61
C ASP A 252 -21.24 -7.04 -43.28
N GLU A 253 -22.26 -7.38 -44.06
CA GLU A 253 -23.23 -8.45 -43.85
C GLU A 253 -22.83 -9.80 -44.49
N ALA A 254 -23.30 -10.87 -43.83
CA ALA A 254 -23.86 -12.15 -44.32
C ALA A 254 -23.09 -13.09 -45.28
N SER A 255 -23.00 -14.37 -44.86
CA SER A 255 -23.71 -15.46 -45.57
C SER A 255 -23.96 -16.69 -44.67
N SER A 256 -25.14 -17.30 -44.85
CA SER A 256 -25.67 -18.52 -44.23
C SER A 256 -25.06 -19.77 -44.87
N ASP A 257 -24.91 -20.90 -44.16
CA ASP A 257 -25.90 -21.99 -44.21
C ASP A 257 -25.55 -23.28 -43.42
N LYS A 258 -26.64 -23.96 -42.99
CA LYS A 258 -26.84 -25.39 -42.61
C LYS A 258 -26.71 -25.86 -41.15
N GLN A 259 -27.86 -25.76 -40.47
CA GLN A 259 -28.75 -26.86 -40.03
C GLN A 259 -28.16 -28.13 -39.38
N GLY A 260 -28.50 -28.33 -38.09
CA GLY A 260 -28.41 -29.59 -37.35
C GLY A 260 -29.28 -29.56 -36.08
N THR A 261 -30.18 -30.54 -35.97
CA THR A 261 -31.33 -30.71 -35.05
C THR A 261 -31.08 -30.66 -33.53
N LEU A 262 -32.13 -30.23 -32.83
CA LEU A 262 -32.29 -29.93 -31.39
C LEU A 262 -32.16 -31.11 -30.42
N SER A 263 -31.57 -30.85 -29.24
CA SER A 263 -31.93 -31.51 -27.97
C SER A 263 -32.52 -30.46 -27.02
N HIS A 264 -33.85 -30.37 -26.98
CA HIS A 264 -34.63 -29.36 -26.26
C HIS A 264 -34.47 -29.36 -24.73
N THR A 265 -33.76 -30.31 -24.14
CA THR A 265 -33.58 -30.39 -22.68
C THR A 265 -32.35 -29.61 -22.20
N VAL A 266 -31.34 -29.44 -23.05
CA VAL A 266 -30.11 -28.71 -22.73
C VAL A 266 -30.35 -27.19 -22.83
N ILE A 267 -31.15 -26.76 -23.81
CA ILE A 267 -31.46 -25.35 -24.06
C ILE A 267 -32.25 -24.70 -22.91
N GLY A 268 -33.11 -25.46 -22.21
CA GLY A 268 -33.84 -24.94 -21.05
C GLY A 268 -32.94 -24.67 -19.84
N ILE A 269 -31.93 -25.51 -19.60
CA ILE A 269 -31.01 -25.36 -18.47
C ILE A 269 -30.00 -24.24 -18.75
N PHE A 270 -29.41 -24.21 -19.95
CA PHE A 270 -28.54 -23.12 -20.34
C PHE A 270 -29.29 -21.79 -20.45
N GLY A 271 -30.50 -21.78 -21.01
CA GLY A 271 -31.32 -20.56 -21.14
C GLY A 271 -31.80 -19.98 -19.81
N THR A 272 -32.11 -20.82 -18.81
CA THR A 272 -32.48 -20.33 -17.47
C THR A 272 -31.29 -19.80 -16.70
N ALA A 273 -30.12 -20.47 -16.77
CA ALA A 273 -28.89 -19.97 -16.17
C ALA A 273 -28.37 -18.70 -16.87
N PHE A 274 -28.42 -18.63 -18.20
CA PHE A 274 -28.07 -17.43 -18.96
C PHE A 274 -29.07 -16.29 -18.72
N GLY A 275 -30.36 -16.62 -18.59
CA GLY A 275 -31.39 -15.66 -18.24
C GLY A 275 -31.17 -15.07 -16.86
N LEU A 276 -30.84 -15.89 -15.86
CA LEU A 276 -30.45 -15.43 -14.51
C LEU A 276 -29.17 -14.60 -14.54
N PHE A 277 -28.17 -14.98 -15.33
CA PHE A 277 -26.93 -14.22 -15.50
C PHE A 277 -27.16 -12.86 -16.18
N LEU A 278 -27.96 -12.82 -17.24
CA LEU A 278 -28.34 -11.59 -17.93
C LEU A 278 -29.21 -10.70 -17.03
N LEU A 279 -30.14 -11.29 -16.26
CA LEU A 279 -30.91 -10.56 -15.26
C LEU A 279 -30.01 -10.03 -14.14
N LEU A 280 -28.99 -10.76 -13.68
CA LEU A 280 -28.00 -10.25 -12.73
C LEU A 280 -27.14 -9.13 -13.33
N LEU A 281 -26.80 -9.18 -14.63
CA LEU A 281 -26.10 -8.10 -15.33
C LEU A 281 -26.96 -6.85 -15.53
N ILE A 282 -28.23 -7.05 -15.87
CA ILE A 282 -29.24 -5.99 -15.98
C ILE A 282 -29.47 -5.39 -14.59
N LEU A 283 -29.72 -6.21 -13.58
CA LEU A 283 -29.88 -5.77 -12.20
C LEU A 283 -28.61 -5.12 -11.67
N TYR A 284 -27.40 -5.56 -12.01
CA TYR A 284 -26.14 -4.87 -11.70
C TYR A 284 -26.06 -3.48 -12.36
N LYS A 285 -26.55 -3.36 -13.60
CA LYS A 285 -26.65 -2.08 -14.33
C LYS A 285 -27.75 -1.16 -13.77
N PHE A 286 -28.81 -1.71 -13.17
CA PHE A 286 -29.98 -0.98 -12.63
C PHE A 286 -30.04 -0.91 -11.10
N THR A 287 -29.13 -1.57 -10.37
CA THR A 287 -28.93 -1.34 -8.93
C THR A 287 -28.13 -0.04 -8.76
N PRO A 288 -28.45 0.79 -7.77
CA PRO A 288 -27.78 2.08 -7.56
C PRO A 288 -26.29 1.97 -7.20
N PHE A 289 -25.73 0.76 -7.10
CA PHE A 289 -24.29 0.53 -6.94
C PHE A 289 -23.47 0.90 -8.20
N GLY A 290 -24.02 0.79 -9.41
CA GLY A 290 -23.31 1.14 -10.65
C GLY A 290 -22.95 2.64 -10.78
N LEU A 291 -23.79 3.52 -10.22
CA LEU A 291 -23.56 4.97 -10.17
C LEU A 291 -22.45 5.36 -9.18
N TRP A 292 -22.16 4.50 -8.20
CA TRP A 292 -21.12 4.74 -7.20
C TRP A 292 -19.77 4.09 -7.56
N ILE A 293 -19.82 2.95 -8.25
CA ILE A 293 -18.63 2.21 -8.69
C ILE A 293 -18.01 2.83 -9.96
N SER A 294 -18.82 3.32 -10.91
CA SER A 294 -18.32 3.86 -12.18
C SER A 294 -17.40 5.10 -12.05
N PRO A 295 -17.64 6.06 -11.14
CA PRO A 295 -16.72 7.18 -10.93
C PRO A 295 -15.41 6.72 -10.29
N ARG A 296 -15.46 5.74 -9.37
CA ARG A 296 -14.27 5.20 -8.68
C ARG A 296 -13.37 4.41 -9.63
N ILE A 297 -13.94 3.54 -10.48
CA ILE A 297 -13.18 2.80 -11.51
C ILE A 297 -12.51 3.78 -12.49
N ARG A 298 -13.22 4.84 -12.89
CA ARG A 298 -12.67 5.86 -13.78
C ARG A 298 -11.52 6.63 -13.13
N ASN A 299 -11.64 6.97 -11.85
CA ASN A 299 -10.58 7.66 -11.11
C ASN A 299 -9.36 6.76 -10.90
N TYR A 300 -9.57 5.48 -10.53
CA TYR A 300 -8.53 4.47 -10.47
C TYR A 300 -7.81 4.34 -11.80
N LYS A 301 -8.54 4.15 -12.92
CA LYS A 301 -7.94 4.02 -14.26
C LYS A 301 -7.13 5.26 -14.67
N ARG A 302 -7.63 6.47 -14.39
CA ARG A 302 -6.89 7.73 -14.66
C ARG A 302 -5.59 7.83 -13.87
N MET A 303 -5.62 7.45 -12.60
CA MET A 303 -4.45 7.49 -11.74
C MET A 303 -3.46 6.38 -12.06
N TRP A 304 -3.94 5.17 -12.34
CA TRP A 304 -3.11 4.06 -12.82
C TRP A 304 -2.40 4.46 -14.10
N ASN A 305 -3.12 5.03 -15.07
CA ASN A 305 -2.52 5.58 -16.29
C ASN A 305 -1.50 6.70 -16.01
N LYS A 306 -1.68 7.52 -14.96
CA LYS A 306 -0.71 8.58 -14.57
C LYS A 306 0.57 7.97 -13.99
N ILE A 307 0.44 6.93 -13.16
CA ILE A 307 1.58 6.21 -12.55
C ILE A 307 2.34 5.45 -13.64
N THR A 308 1.64 4.62 -14.43
CA THR A 308 2.23 3.84 -15.52
C THR A 308 2.87 4.72 -16.59
N ARG A 309 2.25 5.86 -16.95
CA ARG A 309 2.84 6.79 -17.92
C ARG A 309 4.14 7.40 -17.42
N LYS A 310 4.21 7.82 -16.14
CA LYS A 310 5.43 8.40 -15.56
C LYS A 310 6.57 7.38 -15.46
N ASP A 311 6.25 6.14 -15.08
CA ASP A 311 7.25 5.08 -15.02
C ASP A 311 7.75 4.71 -16.44
N CYS A 312 6.85 4.63 -17.45
CA CYS A 312 7.24 4.45 -18.86
C CYS A 312 8.06 5.62 -19.41
N GLU A 313 7.69 6.88 -19.15
CA GLU A 313 8.48 8.06 -19.56
C GLU A 313 9.89 8.01 -18.98
N SER A 314 10.06 7.64 -17.71
CA SER A 314 11.37 7.53 -17.07
C SER A 314 12.25 6.39 -17.60
N LEU A 315 11.63 5.34 -18.15
CA LEU A 315 12.33 4.23 -18.80
C LEU A 315 12.72 4.58 -20.25
N LEU A 316 11.86 5.33 -20.96
CA LEU A 316 12.11 5.77 -22.33
C LEU A 316 13.15 6.89 -22.41
N ASP A 317 13.17 7.82 -21.46
CA ASP A 317 14.15 8.91 -21.39
C ASP A 317 15.59 8.39 -21.18
N LYS A 318 15.74 7.21 -20.57
CA LYS A 318 17.04 6.52 -20.44
C LYS A 318 17.44 5.71 -21.68
N SER A 319 16.53 5.47 -22.62
CA SER A 319 16.79 4.70 -23.84
C SER A 319 17.13 5.57 -25.07
N VAL A 320 16.99 6.91 -24.97
CA VAL A 320 17.26 7.81 -26.10
C VAL A 320 18.21 8.93 -25.67
N SER A 321 19.49 8.60 -25.54
CA SER A 321 20.58 9.56 -25.81
C SER A 321 21.81 8.87 -26.38
N GLN A 322 21.62 8.06 -27.42
CA GLN A 322 22.63 8.01 -28.47
C GLN A 322 22.27 9.08 -29.50
N GLN A 323 22.80 10.29 -29.29
CA GLN A 323 23.06 11.18 -30.41
C GLN A 323 24.00 10.44 -31.35
N ILE A 324 23.43 9.73 -32.32
CA ILE A 324 24.14 9.43 -33.56
C ILE A 324 24.35 10.81 -34.19
N GLN A 325 25.56 11.35 -34.05
CA GLN A 325 26.04 12.34 -35.00
C GLN A 325 26.00 11.65 -36.36
N SER A 326 24.90 11.83 -37.09
CA SER A 326 24.84 11.44 -38.49
C SER A 326 25.75 12.42 -39.22
N ASP A 327 27.01 12.02 -39.41
CA ASP A 327 27.89 12.68 -40.35
C ASP A 327 27.16 12.72 -41.70
N ASN A 328 26.90 13.94 -42.15
CA ASN A 328 26.02 14.26 -43.26
C ASN A 328 26.71 13.90 -44.58
N ARG A 329 26.93 12.61 -44.85
CA ARG A 329 27.40 12.12 -46.14
C ARG A 329 26.21 12.02 -47.08
N ARG A 330 26.09 13.02 -47.95
CA ARG A 330 25.17 13.02 -49.09
C ARG A 330 25.58 11.89 -50.05
N TYR A 331 24.81 10.81 -50.09
CA TYR A 331 24.90 9.84 -51.16
C TYR A 331 23.96 10.29 -52.30
N ASN A 332 24.53 10.64 -53.45
CA ASN A 332 23.75 10.83 -54.67
C ASN A 332 23.53 9.46 -55.32
N ILE A 333 22.27 9.03 -55.36
CA ILE A 333 21.83 7.86 -56.11
C ILE A 333 21.29 8.35 -57.45
N SER A 334 21.96 7.99 -58.53
CA SER A 334 21.46 8.17 -59.90
C SER A 334 20.70 6.92 -60.34
N TYR A 335 19.47 7.09 -60.80
CA TYR A 335 18.71 6.02 -61.45
C TYR A 335 19.14 5.92 -62.91
N ASN A 336 19.68 4.78 -63.33
CA ASN A 336 19.72 4.40 -64.74
C ASN A 336 18.42 3.67 -65.07
N VAL A 337 17.77 4.12 -66.15
CA VAL A 337 16.61 3.47 -66.74
C VAL A 337 17.13 2.75 -67.98
N GLU A 338 16.96 1.43 -68.03
CA GLU A 338 16.94 0.65 -69.27
C GLU A 338 15.59 -0.04 -69.39
#